data_AF-A0A7C5D473-F1
#
_entry.id   AF-A0A7C5D473-F1
#
_cell.length_a   1.000
_cell.length_b   1.000
_cell.length_c   1.000
_cell.angle_alpha   90.00
_cell.angle_beta   90.00
_cell.angle_gamma   90.00
#
_symmetry.space_group_name_H-M   'P 1'
#
loop_
_entity.id
_entity.type
_entity.pdbx_description
1 polymer ?
#
loop_
_entity_poly.entity_id
_entity_poly.type
_entity_poly.pdbx_seq_one_letter_code
_entity_poly.pdbx_strand_id
1 'polypeptide(L)' 'GLRFENEFVRHKILDAMGDMMVSGYNILGNYTAFAGSHRLNYLLTSALLADSRNYEMVTIESLQSREFAKSFA' A
#
# COMPACT_ATOMS: atom_id res chain seq x y z
N GLY A 1 4.53 -27.74 0.43
CA GLY A 1 4.35 -27.01 1.71
C GLY A 1 4.15 -25.53 1.43
N LEU A 2 3.81 -24.74 2.43
CA LEU A 2 3.75 -23.28 2.33
C LEU A 2 5.16 -22.68 2.32
N ARG A 3 5.33 -21.50 1.71
CA ARG A 3 6.56 -20.71 1.80
C ARG A 3 6.72 -20.07 3.18
N PHE A 4 5.61 -19.75 3.82
CA PHE A 4 5.53 -19.17 5.16
C PHE A 4 4.33 -19.75 5.91
N GLU A 5 4.41 -19.86 7.24
CA GLU A 5 3.28 -20.33 8.07
C GLU A 5 2.02 -19.48 7.88
N ASN A 6 2.19 -18.18 7.61
CA ASN A 6 1.12 -17.21 7.41
C ASN A 6 0.97 -16.73 5.96
N GLU A 7 1.30 -17.58 4.98
CA GLU A 7 1.31 -17.23 3.55
C GLU A 7 -0.03 -16.68 3.04
N PHE A 8 -1.17 -17.20 3.51
CA PHE A 8 -2.49 -16.74 3.07
C PHE A 8 -2.77 -15.27 3.40
N VAL A 9 -2.44 -14.83 4.62
CA VAL A 9 -2.62 -13.43 5.02
C VAL A 9 -1.61 -12.52 4.33
N ARG A 10 -0.37 -12.99 4.12
CA ARG A 10 0.63 -12.26 3.33
C ARG A 10 0.17 -12.04 1.90
N HIS A 11 -0.46 -13.05 1.29
CA HIS A 11 -1.03 -12.92 -0.05
C HIS A 11 -2.15 -11.88 -0.08
N LYS A 12 -3.00 -11.82 0.94
CA LYS A 12 -4.03 -10.76 1.04
C LYS A 12 -3.47 -9.35 1.17
N ILE A 13 -2.32 -9.20 1.84
CA ILE A 13 -1.61 -7.92 1.89
C ILE A 13 -1.07 -7.58 0.49
N LEU A 14 -0.47 -8.56 -0.20
CA LEU A 14 0.03 -8.39 -1.57
C LEU A 14 -1.10 -8.02 -2.56
N ASP A 15 -2.25 -8.69 -2.47
CA ASP A 15 -3.46 -8.39 -3.24
C ASP A 15 -3.88 -6.93 -3.03
N ALA A 16 -3.98 -6.49 -1.76
CA ALA A 16 -4.38 -5.13 -1.43
C ALA A 16 -3.40 -4.07 -1.97
N MET A 17 -2.09 -4.34 -1.91
CA MET A 17 -1.08 -3.46 -2.51
C MET A 17 -1.27 -3.36 -4.03
N GLY A 18 -1.55 -4.48 -4.71
CA GLY A 18 -1.83 -4.51 -6.14
C GLY A 18 -3.11 -3.74 -6.50
N ASP A 19 -4.20 -3.97 -5.76
CA ASP A 19 -5.48 -3.30 -5.98
C ASP A 19 -5.36 -1.77 -5.84
N MET A 20 -4.62 -1.29 -4.84
CA MET A 20 -4.41 0.15 -4.63
C MET A 20 -3.52 0.78 -5.71
N MET A 21 -2.56 0.02 -6.25
CA MET A 21 -1.65 0.50 -7.30
C MET A 21 -2.37 0.79 -8.63
N VAL A 22 -3.60 0.30 -8.81
CA VAL A 22 -4.47 0.67 -9.95
C VAL A 22 -4.71 2.18 -10.03
N SER A 23 -4.57 2.91 -8.90
CA SER A 23 -4.59 4.39 -8.88
C SER A 23 -3.47 5.06 -9.69
N GLY A 24 -2.40 4.32 -10.04
CA GLY A 24 -1.25 4.85 -10.77
C GLY A 24 -0.23 5.60 -9.90
N TYR A 25 -0.49 5.73 -8.60
CA TYR A 25 0.39 6.43 -7.65
C TYR A 25 0.71 5.54 -6.44
N ASN A 26 1.89 5.75 -5.87
CA ASN A 26 2.22 5.15 -4.58
C ASN A 26 1.42 5.87 -3.48
N ILE A 27 0.75 5.10 -2.63
CA ILE A 27 0.00 5.64 -1.50
C ILE A 27 0.92 5.70 -0.28
N LEU A 28 1.13 6.91 0.24
CA LEU A 28 1.77 7.11 1.53
C LEU A 28 0.69 7.26 2.61
N GLY A 29 0.46 6.22 3.40
CA GLY A 29 -0.56 6.22 4.45
C GLY A 29 -0.63 4.92 5.23
N ASN A 30 -1.57 4.84 6.17
CA ASN A 30 -1.85 3.61 6.92
C ASN A 30 -3.06 2.88 6.33
N TYR A 31 -2.87 1.62 5.94
CA TYR A 31 -3.94 0.76 5.44
C TYR A 31 -4.34 -0.26 6.51
N THR A 32 -5.64 -0.40 6.77
CA THR A 32 -6.17 -1.39 7.70
C THR A 32 -7.42 -2.01 7.09
N ALA A 33 -7.49 -3.34 7.10
CA ALA A 33 -8.64 -4.07 6.59
C ALA A 33 -8.93 -5.28 7.47
N PHE A 34 -10.22 -5.54 7.67
CA PHE A 34 -10.73 -6.75 8.28
C PHE A 34 -11.48 -7.54 7.21
N ALA A 35 -11.07 -8.79 6.97
CA ALA A 35 -11.60 -9.63 5.89
C ALA A 35 -11.63 -8.91 4.52
N GLY A 36 -10.51 -8.26 4.16
CA GLY A 36 -10.39 -7.49 2.92
C GLY A 36 -10.67 -8.32 1.65
N SER A 37 -11.24 -7.67 0.64
CA SER A 37 -11.54 -8.25 -0.68
C SER A 37 -11.24 -7.22 -1.76
N HIS A 38 -11.02 -7.68 -3.00
CA HIS A 38 -10.78 -6.80 -4.15
C HIS A 38 -11.86 -5.74 -4.32
N ARG A 39 -13.13 -6.11 -4.10
CA ARG A 39 -14.25 -5.15 -4.16
C ARG A 39 -14.15 -4.07 -3.08
N LEU A 40 -13.77 -4.43 -1.85
CA LEU A 40 -13.60 -3.46 -0.76
C LEU A 40 -12.40 -2.53 -1.02
N ASN A 41 -11.30 -3.08 -1.52
CA ASN A 41 -10.11 -2.30 -1.89
C ASN A 41 -10.44 -1.31 -3.01
N TYR A 42 -11.16 -1.77 -4.05
CA TYR A 42 -11.65 -0.90 -5.13
C TYR A 42 -12.54 0.23 -4.60
N LEU A 43 -13.49 -0.06 -3.70
CA LEU A 43 -14.38 0.96 -3.13
C LEU A 43 -13.60 1.97 -2.28
N LEU A 44 -12.62 1.51 -1.49
CA LEU A 44 -11.73 2.38 -0.72
C LEU A 44 -10.95 3.31 -1.64
N THR A 45 -10.26 2.79 -2.65
CA THR A 45 -9.47 3.60 -3.59
C THR A 45 -10.36 4.55 -4.39
N SER A 46 -11.54 4.10 -4.82
CA SER A 46 -12.51 4.97 -5.51
C SER A 46 -12.98 6.12 -4.63
N ALA A 47 -13.29 5.85 -3.35
CA ALA A 47 -13.69 6.88 -2.39
C ALA A 47 -12.55 7.85 -2.07
N LEU A 48 -11.31 7.35 -1.94
CA LEU A 48 -10.12 8.17 -1.74
C LEU A 48 -9.94 9.16 -2.91
N LEU A 49 -10.05 8.68 -4.15
CA LEU A 49 -9.83 9.49 -5.35
C LEU A 49 -11.05 10.35 -5.77
N ALA A 50 -12.22 10.11 -5.19
CA ALA A 50 -13.43 10.87 -5.52
C ALA A 50 -13.37 12.34 -5.13
N ASP A 51 -12.51 12.70 -4.16
CA ASP A 51 -12.37 14.06 -3.65
C ASP A 51 -10.90 14.40 -3.38
N SER A 52 -10.42 15.49 -3.97
CA SER A 52 -9.05 15.98 -3.80
C SER A 52 -8.73 16.41 -2.37
N ARG A 53 -9.72 16.53 -1.48
CA ARG A 53 -9.50 16.80 -0.05
C ARG A 53 -9.06 15.56 0.74
N ASN A 54 -9.22 14.36 0.17
CA ASN A 54 -8.89 13.11 0.84
C ASN A 54 -7.40 12.72 0.70
N TYR A 55 -6.66 13.40 -0.17
CA TYR A 55 -5.25 13.11 -0.42
C TYR A 55 -4.47 14.37 -0.82
N GLU A 56 -3.16 14.30 -0.69
CA GLU A 56 -2.25 15.32 -1.19
C GLU A 56 -1.25 14.66 -2.13
N MET A 57 -1.01 15.31 -3.28
CA MET A 57 0.00 14.85 -4.23
C MET A 57 1.36 15.36 -3.78
N VAL A 58 2.20 14.45 -3.29
CA VAL A 58 3.56 14.76 -2.83
C VAL A 58 4.59 14.21 -3.80
N THR A 59 5.59 15.03 -4.11
CA THR A 59 6.77 14.59 -4.87
C THR A 59 7.88 14.27 -3.89
N ILE A 60 8.48 13.09 -3.99
CA ILE A 60 9.62 12.71 -3.17
C ILE A 60 10.89 13.07 -3.93
N GLU A 61 11.56 14.15 -3.54
CA GLU A 61 12.80 14.63 -4.17
C GLU A 61 14.02 13.75 -3.85
N SER A 62 14.05 13.16 -2.65
CA SER A 62 15.09 12.22 -2.25
C SER A 62 14.54 11.15 -1.32
N LEU A 63 14.90 9.89 -1.62
CA LEU A 63 14.62 8.75 -0.75
C LEU A 63 15.83 8.54 0.16
N GLN A 64 15.81 9.11 1.36
CA GLN A 64 16.80 8.77 2.39
C GLN A 64 16.38 7.47 3.09
N SER A 65 16.86 6.35 2.57
CA SER A 65 16.66 5.05 3.20
C SER A 65 17.43 4.95 4.53
N ARG A 66 16.72 4.85 5.66
CA ARG A 66 17.33 4.70 6.99
C ARG A 66 18.17 3.43 7.14
N GLU A 67 17.90 2.40 6.33
CA GLU A 67 18.65 1.12 6.33
C GLU A 67 19.96 1.20 5.54
N PHE A 68 20.01 1.94 4.43
CA PHE A 68 21.25 2.12 3.68
C PHE A 68 22.27 2.98 4.43
N ALA A 69 21.82 4.00 5.17
CA ALA A 69 22.71 4.87 5.94
C ALA A 69 23.51 4.13 7.05
N LYS A 70 22.96 3.04 7.60
CA LYS A 70 23.64 2.23 8.63
C LYS A 70 24.59 1.16 8.06
N SER A 71 24.45 0.80 6.79
CA SER A 71 25.30 -0.22 6.16
C SER A 71 26.65 0.33 5.69
N PHE A 72 26.82 1.66 5.67
CA PHE A 72 28.04 2.34 5.24
C PHE A 72 28.69 3.20 6.35
N ALA A 73 28.26 3.03 7.60
CA ALA A 73 28.85 3.69 8.78
C ALA A 73 29.60 2.68 9.66
#